data_AF-E1IFK1-F1
#
_entry.id   AF-E1IFK1-F1
#
_cell.length_a   1.000
_cell.length_b   1.000
_cell.length_c   1.000
_cell.angle_alpha   90.00
_cell.angle_beta   90.00
_cell.angle_gamma   90.00
#
_symmetry.space_group_name_H-M   'P 1'
#
loop_
_entity.id
_entity.type
_entity.pdbx_description
1 polymer ?
#
loop_
_entity_poly.entity_id
_entity_poly.type
_entity_poly.pdbx_seq_one_letter_code
_entity_poly.pdbx_strand_id
1 'polypeptide(L)'
;MNLTIIASPTERSTAATDALIGVVALGYAAKLLGYRQQAPWRAGVWAGTFGALSFSGFLGAVVHGFEMPETRRTLLWKPLNLTLGLTVALFATGALGDLAGERVARRATPGLLASALGFFFLSQRLQRGFLIFILYEALAMLFALGAYVRLAQAGQLDGAQQMAAGVLISIIAAAIQSSNLQLTIFGIPLDNNGLFHIVQLAGLPLLAAGLRADLDA
;
A
#
# COMPACT_ATOMS: atom_id res chain seq x y z
N MET A 1 6.68 -11.99 -28.83
CA MET A 1 6.90 -10.56 -28.51
C MET A 1 8.17 -10.50 -27.68
N ASN A 2 9.23 -9.84 -28.15
CA ASN A 2 10.47 -9.74 -27.37
C ASN A 2 10.27 -8.71 -26.25
N LEU A 3 10.43 -9.14 -25.01
CA LEU A 3 10.41 -8.26 -23.84
C LEU A 3 11.83 -7.71 -23.64
N THR A 4 12.01 -6.41 -23.87
CA THR A 4 13.26 -5.71 -23.60
C THR A 4 13.19 -5.06 -22.23
N ILE A 5 14.23 -5.24 -21.41
CA ILE A 5 14.34 -4.59 -20.09
C ILE A 5 14.64 -3.11 -20.30
N ILE A 6 14.04 -2.24 -19.47
CA ILE A 6 14.26 -0.79 -19.55
C ILE A 6 15.74 -0.43 -19.35
N ALA A 7 16.25 0.50 -20.17
CA ALA A 7 17.64 0.94 -20.08
C ALA A 7 17.95 1.73 -18.79
N SER A 8 16.99 2.52 -18.31
CA SER A 8 17.16 3.41 -17.14
C SER A 8 17.55 2.62 -15.88
N PRO A 9 18.71 2.91 -15.24
CA PRO A 9 19.13 2.24 -14.01
C PRO A 9 18.16 2.45 -12.84
N THR A 10 17.61 3.66 -12.67
CA THR A 10 16.68 3.94 -11.57
C THR A 10 15.36 3.23 -11.79
N GLU A 11 14.81 3.23 -13.01
CA GLU A 11 13.59 2.47 -13.33
C GLU A 11 13.76 0.96 -13.08
N ARG A 12 14.94 0.39 -13.36
CA ARG A 12 15.25 -1.02 -13.02
C ARG A 12 15.25 -1.26 -11.52
N SER A 13 15.81 -0.34 -10.73
CA SER A 13 15.80 -0.43 -9.26
C SER A 13 14.38 -0.27 -8.69
N THR A 14 13.57 0.65 -9.26
CA THR A 14 12.16 0.83 -8.92
C THR A 14 11.36 -0.42 -9.23
N ALA A 15 11.54 -1.03 -10.40
CA ALA A 15 10.89 -2.28 -10.77
C ALA A 15 11.25 -3.45 -9.83
N ALA A 16 12.54 -3.56 -9.45
CA ALA A 16 12.99 -4.60 -8.53
C ALA A 16 12.39 -4.42 -7.12
N THR A 17 12.34 -3.18 -6.63
CA THR A 17 11.77 -2.89 -5.31
C THR A 17 10.24 -3.01 -5.30
N ASP A 18 9.56 -2.68 -6.40
CA ASP A 18 8.14 -2.98 -6.63
C ASP A 18 7.85 -4.48 -6.54
N ALA A 19 8.64 -5.30 -7.23
CA ALA A 19 8.50 -6.75 -7.17
C ALA A 19 8.72 -7.28 -5.75
N LEU A 20 9.67 -6.71 -5.00
CA LEU A 20 9.93 -7.09 -3.62
C LEU A 20 8.75 -6.73 -2.70
N ILE A 21 8.16 -5.54 -2.83
CA ILE A 21 6.89 -5.21 -2.15
C ILE A 21 5.81 -6.21 -2.54
N GLY A 22 5.69 -6.52 -3.83
CA GLY A 22 4.77 -7.51 -4.39
C GLY A 22 4.82 -8.85 -3.65
N VAL A 23 6.03 -9.42 -3.53
CA VAL A 23 6.29 -10.70 -2.85
C VAL A 23 6.04 -10.62 -1.35
N VAL A 24 6.56 -9.59 -0.68
CA VAL A 24 6.43 -9.44 0.78
C VAL A 24 4.96 -9.27 1.18
N ALA A 25 4.22 -8.41 0.47
CA ALA A 25 2.80 -8.21 0.70
C ALA A 25 1.99 -9.48 0.41
N LEU A 26 2.32 -10.24 -0.65
CA LEU A 26 1.68 -11.53 -0.92
C LEU A 26 1.86 -12.51 0.24
N GLY A 27 3.07 -12.58 0.80
CA GLY A 27 3.39 -13.42 1.95
C GLY A 27 2.55 -13.06 3.18
N TYR A 28 2.37 -11.77 3.46
CA TYR A 28 1.50 -11.32 4.56
C TYR A 28 0.02 -11.57 4.29
N ALA A 29 -0.46 -11.35 3.07
CA ALA A 29 -1.83 -11.70 2.69
C ALA A 29 -2.10 -13.20 2.92
N ALA A 30 -1.22 -14.08 2.44
CA ALA A 30 -1.35 -15.52 2.61
C ALA A 30 -1.34 -15.95 4.09
N LYS A 31 -0.48 -15.34 4.92
CA LYS A 31 -0.45 -15.61 6.36
C LYS A 31 -1.75 -15.20 7.05
N LEU A 32 -2.27 -14.01 6.75
CA LEU A 32 -3.52 -13.50 7.33
C LEU A 32 -4.73 -14.35 6.92
N LEU A 33 -4.74 -14.93 5.71
CA LEU A 33 -5.78 -15.87 5.32
C LEU A 33 -5.85 -17.11 6.22
N GLY A 34 -4.75 -17.50 6.87
CA GLY A 34 -4.73 -18.56 7.88
C GLY A 34 -5.61 -18.27 9.12
N TYR A 35 -5.87 -16.99 9.41
CA TYR A 35 -6.69 -16.57 10.55
C TYR A 35 -8.18 -16.43 10.21
N ARG A 36 -8.60 -16.75 8.98
CA ARG A 36 -9.99 -16.58 8.54
C ARG A 36 -11.02 -17.35 9.36
N GLN A 37 -10.65 -18.49 9.96
CA GLN A 37 -11.61 -19.24 10.79
C GLN A 37 -11.89 -18.56 12.13
N GLN A 38 -10.93 -17.79 12.64
CA GLN A 38 -11.02 -17.13 13.95
C GLN A 38 -11.61 -15.72 13.81
N ALA A 39 -11.14 -14.95 12.82
CA ALA A 39 -11.54 -13.57 12.59
C ALA A 39 -11.84 -13.32 11.10
N PRO A 40 -12.89 -13.93 10.51
CA PRO A 40 -13.10 -14.01 9.06
C PRO A 40 -13.12 -12.65 8.37
N TRP A 41 -13.78 -11.68 8.99
CA TRP A 41 -13.90 -10.34 8.42
C TRP A 41 -12.58 -9.57 8.50
N ARG A 42 -12.01 -9.45 9.69
CA ARG A 42 -10.77 -8.70 9.93
C ARG A 42 -9.61 -9.28 9.12
N ALA A 43 -9.42 -10.60 9.17
CA ALA A 43 -8.43 -11.31 8.35
C ALA A 43 -8.68 -11.09 6.85
N GLY A 44 -9.94 -11.11 6.41
CA GLY A 44 -10.31 -10.88 5.02
C GLY A 44 -10.00 -9.46 4.52
N VAL A 45 -10.29 -8.44 5.32
CA VAL A 45 -10.01 -7.03 4.97
C VAL A 45 -8.50 -6.81 4.86
N TRP A 46 -7.73 -7.21 5.87
CA TRP A 46 -6.29 -7.00 5.87
C TRP A 46 -5.56 -7.85 4.84
N ALA A 47 -5.96 -9.12 4.64
CA ALA A 47 -5.45 -9.92 3.52
C ALA A 47 -5.79 -9.29 2.16
N GLY A 48 -6.97 -8.68 2.04
CA GLY A 48 -7.36 -7.90 0.86
C GLY A 48 -6.45 -6.70 0.64
N THR A 49 -6.14 -5.93 1.69
CA THR A 49 -5.21 -4.79 1.64
C THR A 49 -3.83 -5.21 1.13
N PHE A 50 -3.22 -6.24 1.74
CA PHE A 50 -1.92 -6.75 1.32
C PHE A 50 -1.98 -7.41 -0.07
N GLY A 51 -3.08 -8.07 -0.42
CA GLY A 51 -3.28 -8.67 -1.74
C GLY A 51 -3.38 -7.61 -2.86
N ALA A 52 -4.10 -6.51 -2.61
CA ALA A 52 -4.18 -5.38 -3.52
C ALA A 52 -2.82 -4.68 -3.68
N LEU A 53 -2.08 -4.49 -2.58
CA LEU A 53 -0.72 -3.96 -2.60
C LEU A 53 0.23 -4.88 -3.38
N SER A 54 0.11 -6.19 -3.17
CA SER A 54 0.91 -7.20 -3.87
C SER A 54 0.70 -7.12 -5.38
N PHE A 55 -0.57 -7.10 -5.81
CA PHE A 55 -0.91 -6.98 -7.22
C PHE A 55 -0.42 -5.67 -7.83
N SER A 56 -0.55 -4.55 -7.09
CA SER A 56 0.00 -3.27 -7.50
C SER A 56 1.52 -3.31 -7.67
N GLY A 57 2.26 -3.90 -6.72
CA GLY A 57 3.71 -4.03 -6.80
C GLY A 57 4.15 -4.85 -8.00
N PHE A 58 3.46 -5.96 -8.32
CA PHE A 58 3.76 -6.72 -9.53
C PHE A 58 3.46 -5.95 -10.82
N LEU A 59 2.36 -5.19 -10.87
CA LEU A 59 2.09 -4.31 -12.01
C LEU A 59 3.13 -3.19 -12.13
N GLY A 60 3.53 -2.57 -11.01
CA GLY A 60 4.60 -1.58 -10.96
C GLY A 60 5.92 -2.14 -11.51
N ALA A 61 6.29 -3.34 -11.07
CA ALA A 61 7.48 -4.04 -11.55
C ALA A 61 7.46 -4.24 -13.07
N VAL A 62 6.31 -4.59 -13.65
CA VAL A 62 6.16 -4.73 -15.10
C VAL A 62 6.25 -3.37 -15.81
N VAL A 63 5.54 -2.36 -15.29
CA VAL A 63 5.47 -1.02 -15.88
C VAL A 63 6.82 -0.31 -15.87
N HIS A 64 7.57 -0.43 -14.77
CA HIS A 64 8.89 0.16 -14.62
C HIS A 64 9.98 -0.71 -15.24
N GLY A 65 9.84 -2.04 -15.25
CA GLY A 65 10.94 -2.94 -15.62
C GLY A 65 11.12 -3.17 -17.13
N PHE A 66 10.09 -2.96 -17.94
CA PHE A 66 10.10 -3.30 -19.36
C PHE A 66 9.87 -2.09 -20.26
N GLU A 67 10.58 -2.06 -21.39
CA GLU A 67 10.27 -1.13 -22.47
C GLU A 67 8.96 -1.52 -23.14
N MET A 68 8.07 -0.54 -23.34
CA MET A 68 6.79 -0.78 -23.99
C MET A 68 6.23 0.48 -24.65
N PRO A 69 5.36 0.34 -25.67
CA PRO A 69 4.65 1.47 -26.25
C PRO A 69 3.79 2.19 -25.21
N GLU A 70 3.69 3.51 -25.34
CA GLU A 70 2.95 4.37 -24.39
C GLU A 70 1.50 3.93 -24.19
N THR A 71 0.84 3.44 -25.25
CA THR A 71 -0.52 2.90 -25.17
C THR A 71 -0.63 1.73 -24.20
N ARG A 72 0.35 0.82 -24.20
CA ARG A 72 0.39 -0.34 -23.29
C ARG A 72 0.73 0.10 -21.88
N ARG A 73 1.70 1.02 -21.74
CA ARG A 73 2.07 1.61 -20.45
C ARG A 73 0.84 2.24 -19.80
N THR A 74 0.14 3.11 -20.51
CA THR A 74 -1.11 3.74 -20.06
C THR A 74 -2.19 2.70 -19.71
N LEU A 75 -2.31 1.62 -20.48
CA LEU A 75 -3.28 0.56 -20.19
C LEU A 75 -2.98 -0.18 -18.89
N LEU A 76 -1.70 -0.43 -18.58
CA LEU A 76 -1.26 -1.08 -17.33
C LEU A 76 -1.33 -0.15 -16.11
N TRP A 77 -1.15 1.15 -16.30
CA TRP A 77 -1.34 2.15 -15.24
C TRP A 77 -2.79 2.19 -14.70
N LYS A 78 -3.78 1.84 -15.52
CA LYS A 78 -5.18 1.81 -15.08
C LYS A 78 -5.44 0.80 -13.97
N PRO A 79 -5.19 -0.52 -14.16
CA PRO A 79 -5.36 -1.49 -13.09
C PRO A 79 -4.43 -1.20 -11.91
N LEU A 80 -3.20 -0.73 -12.15
CA LEU A 80 -2.26 -0.35 -11.09
C LEU A 80 -2.87 0.74 -10.18
N ASN A 81 -3.31 1.85 -10.75
CA ASN A 81 -3.94 2.94 -10.00
C ASN A 81 -5.21 2.47 -9.28
N LEU A 82 -6.06 1.69 -9.96
CA LEU A 82 -7.25 1.15 -9.32
C LEU A 82 -6.89 0.30 -8.09
N THR A 83 -5.89 -0.57 -8.20
CA THR A 83 -5.48 -1.43 -7.09
C THR A 83 -4.79 -0.69 -5.97
N LEU A 84 -4.02 0.37 -6.25
CA LEU A 84 -3.53 1.29 -5.21
C LEU A 84 -4.68 1.96 -4.46
N GLY A 85 -5.69 2.45 -5.19
CA GLY A 85 -6.88 3.04 -4.60
C GLY A 85 -7.62 2.07 -3.67
N LEU A 86 -7.74 0.81 -4.09
CA LEU A 86 -8.33 -0.26 -3.29
C LEU A 86 -7.51 -0.60 -2.06
N THR A 87 -6.17 -0.65 -2.17
CA THR A 87 -5.27 -0.83 -1.01
C THR A 87 -5.56 0.22 0.06
N VAL A 88 -5.59 1.51 -0.32
CA VAL A 88 -5.86 2.61 0.61
C VAL A 88 -7.26 2.51 1.23
N ALA A 89 -8.29 2.18 0.43
CA ALA A 89 -9.66 2.03 0.92
C ALA A 89 -9.81 0.86 1.91
N LEU A 90 -9.19 -0.28 1.61
CA LEU A 90 -9.21 -1.45 2.49
C LEU A 90 -8.41 -1.21 3.76
N PHE A 91 -7.28 -0.49 3.66
CA PHE A 91 -6.50 -0.06 4.83
C PHE A 91 -7.35 0.82 5.76
N ALA A 92 -8.02 1.84 5.22
CA ALA A 92 -8.93 2.70 5.99
C ALA A 92 -10.11 1.91 6.58
N THR A 93 -10.64 0.93 5.84
CA THR A 93 -11.70 0.03 6.32
C THR A 93 -11.21 -0.79 7.52
N GLY A 94 -10.01 -1.35 7.44
CA GLY A 94 -9.39 -2.11 8.53
C GLY A 94 -9.16 -1.26 9.77
N ALA A 95 -8.53 -0.08 9.59
CA ALA A 95 -8.29 0.86 10.69
C ALA A 95 -9.59 1.34 11.37
N LEU A 96 -10.64 1.61 10.58
CA LEU A 96 -11.96 1.94 11.12
C LEU A 96 -12.59 0.77 11.86
N GLY A 97 -12.39 -0.46 11.38
CA GLY A 97 -12.86 -1.67 12.04
C GLY A 97 -12.22 -1.89 13.40
N ASP A 98 -10.92 -1.69 13.48
CA ASP A 98 -10.16 -1.80 14.72
C ASP A 98 -10.55 -0.68 15.71
N LEU A 99 -10.81 0.54 15.22
CA LEU A 99 -11.17 1.68 16.07
C LEU A 99 -12.63 1.67 16.55
N ALA A 100 -13.57 1.33 15.68
CA ALA A 100 -15.01 1.54 15.87
C ALA A 100 -15.86 0.26 15.74
N GLY A 101 -15.22 -0.88 15.50
CA GLY A 101 -15.85 -2.18 15.38
C GLY A 101 -16.29 -2.54 13.96
N GLU A 102 -16.37 -3.85 13.71
CA GLU A 102 -16.70 -4.46 12.42
C GLU A 102 -18.00 -3.93 11.81
N ARG A 103 -19.06 -3.73 12.62
CA ARG A 103 -20.36 -3.26 12.12
C ARG A 103 -20.27 -1.87 11.49
N VAL A 104 -19.51 -0.97 12.10
CA VAL A 104 -19.31 0.40 11.61
C VAL A 104 -18.50 0.36 10.32
N ALA A 105 -17.38 -0.37 10.34
CA ALA A 105 -16.52 -0.52 9.17
C ALA A 105 -17.26 -1.13 7.97
N ARG A 106 -18.03 -2.21 8.15
CA ARG A 106 -18.84 -2.82 7.08
C ARG A 106 -19.83 -1.85 6.44
N ARG A 107 -20.44 -0.98 7.24
CA ARG A 107 -21.36 0.06 6.72
C ARG A 107 -20.62 1.13 5.94
N ALA A 108 -19.39 1.46 6.34
CA ALA A 108 -18.55 2.42 5.65
C ALA A 108 -17.86 1.84 4.40
N THR A 109 -17.62 0.52 4.34
CA THR A 109 -16.87 -0.15 3.26
C THR A 109 -17.36 0.23 1.86
N PRO A 110 -18.68 0.22 1.53
CA PRO A 110 -19.13 0.62 0.20
C PRO A 110 -18.72 2.06 -0.16
N GLY A 111 -18.77 2.99 0.81
CA GLY A 111 -18.34 4.37 0.63
C GLY A 111 -16.84 4.50 0.42
N LEU A 112 -16.03 3.76 1.20
CA LEU A 112 -14.57 3.74 1.05
C LEU A 112 -14.12 3.08 -0.26
N LEU A 113 -14.80 2.02 -0.70
CA LEU A 113 -14.56 1.43 -2.02
C LEU A 113 -15.00 2.36 -3.16
N ALA A 114 -16.11 3.06 -2.98
CA ALA A 114 -16.54 4.11 -3.92
C ALA A 114 -15.54 5.27 -3.98
N SER A 115 -14.88 5.64 -2.88
CA SER A 115 -13.83 6.66 -2.91
C SER A 115 -12.59 6.19 -3.67
N ALA A 116 -12.23 4.90 -3.63
CA ALA A 116 -11.18 4.34 -4.48
C ALA A 116 -11.51 4.48 -5.98
N LEU A 117 -12.78 4.22 -6.36
CA LEU A 117 -13.26 4.45 -7.71
C LEU A 117 -13.24 5.94 -8.08
N GLY A 118 -13.66 6.81 -7.16
CA GLY A 118 -13.60 8.26 -7.33
C GLY A 118 -12.17 8.74 -7.59
N PHE A 119 -11.21 8.31 -6.76
CA PHE A 119 -9.79 8.52 -6.96
C PHE A 119 -9.33 8.02 -8.34
N PHE A 120 -9.67 6.80 -8.71
CA PHE A 120 -9.31 6.23 -10.00
C PHE A 120 -9.83 7.10 -11.15
N PHE A 121 -11.11 7.47 -11.18
CA PHE A 121 -11.65 8.29 -12.26
C PHE A 121 -11.07 9.72 -12.29
N LEU A 122 -10.80 10.33 -11.13
CA LEU A 122 -10.19 11.66 -11.05
C LEU A 122 -8.74 11.65 -11.54
N SER A 123 -7.96 10.63 -11.15
CA SER A 123 -6.56 10.49 -11.58
C SER A 123 -6.40 10.29 -13.09
N GLN A 124 -7.40 9.74 -13.77
CA GLN A 124 -7.42 9.60 -15.23
C GLN A 124 -7.75 10.90 -15.98
N ARG A 125 -8.47 11.84 -15.34
CA ARG A 125 -8.95 13.08 -16.00
C ARG A 125 -8.04 14.27 -15.78
N LEU A 126 -7.29 14.28 -14.69
CA LEU A 126 -6.46 15.41 -14.29
C LEU A 126 -4.99 15.13 -14.60
N GLN A 127 -4.30 16.08 -15.23
CA GLN A 127 -2.87 15.96 -15.56
C GLN A 127 -1.97 15.74 -14.32
N ARG A 128 -2.50 16.01 -13.11
CA ARG A 128 -1.84 15.81 -11.81
C ARG A 128 -2.32 14.54 -11.09
N GLY A 129 -2.48 13.43 -11.82
CA GLY A 129 -3.00 12.17 -11.27
C GLY A 129 -2.26 11.69 -10.01
N PHE A 130 -0.93 11.84 -9.98
CA PHE A 130 -0.10 11.46 -8.83
C PHE A 130 -0.37 12.31 -7.57
N LEU A 131 -0.61 13.62 -7.71
CA LEU A 131 -0.96 14.48 -6.57
C LEU A 131 -2.29 14.05 -5.92
N ILE A 132 -3.25 13.62 -6.74
CA ILE A 132 -4.55 13.14 -6.25
C ILE A 132 -4.37 11.86 -5.44
N PHE A 133 -3.47 10.97 -5.90
CA PHE A 133 -3.11 9.78 -5.14
C PHE A 133 -2.50 10.15 -3.79
N ILE A 134 -1.52 11.05 -3.75
CA ILE A 134 -0.89 11.52 -2.50
C ILE A 134 -1.94 12.06 -1.53
N LEU A 135 -2.87 12.90 -1.98
CA LEU A 135 -3.91 13.45 -1.11
C LEU A 135 -4.85 12.37 -0.58
N TYR A 136 -5.25 11.43 -1.43
CA TYR A 136 -6.12 10.32 -1.05
C TYR A 136 -5.45 9.40 -0.02
N GLU A 137 -4.19 9.03 -0.27
CA GLU A 137 -3.38 8.23 0.64
C GLU A 137 -3.13 8.96 1.95
N ALA A 138 -2.71 10.23 1.92
CA ALA A 138 -2.42 11.02 3.11
C ALA A 138 -3.63 11.11 4.05
N LEU A 139 -4.83 11.35 3.53
CA LEU A 139 -6.05 11.39 4.34
C LEU A 139 -6.32 10.05 5.05
N ALA A 140 -6.19 8.93 4.33
CA ALA A 140 -6.39 7.60 4.89
C ALA A 140 -5.31 7.22 5.91
N MET A 141 -4.05 7.53 5.61
CA MET A 141 -2.92 7.22 6.50
C MET A 141 -2.91 8.08 7.76
N LEU A 142 -3.27 9.37 7.67
CA LEU A 142 -3.42 10.22 8.85
C LEU A 142 -4.58 9.76 9.74
N PHE A 143 -5.71 9.37 9.13
CA PHE A 143 -6.81 8.74 9.84
C PHE A 143 -6.35 7.46 10.57
N ALA A 144 -5.68 6.55 9.87
CA ALA A 144 -5.22 5.30 10.46
C ALA A 144 -4.16 5.51 11.55
N LEU A 145 -3.24 6.48 11.37
CA LEU A 145 -2.26 6.84 12.39
C LEU A 145 -2.97 7.34 13.65
N GLY A 146 -3.93 8.26 13.51
CA GLY A 146 -4.73 8.75 14.63
C GLY A 146 -5.51 7.63 15.33
N ALA A 147 -6.07 6.70 14.56
CA ALA A 147 -6.77 5.53 15.07
C ALA A 147 -5.85 4.65 15.93
N TYR A 148 -4.70 4.22 15.38
CA TYR A 148 -3.79 3.32 16.09
C TYR A 148 -3.03 3.99 17.23
N VAL A 149 -2.70 5.29 17.13
CA VAL A 149 -2.15 6.04 18.28
C VAL A 149 -3.17 6.08 19.42
N ARG A 150 -4.44 6.34 19.12
CA ARG A 150 -5.51 6.34 20.13
C ARG A 150 -5.70 4.97 20.76
N LEU A 151 -5.73 3.90 19.96
CA LEU A 151 -5.85 2.52 20.45
C LEU A 151 -4.66 2.16 21.35
N ALA A 152 -3.43 2.48 20.93
CA ALA A 152 -2.23 2.26 21.72
C ALA A 152 -2.24 3.03 23.04
N GLN A 153 -2.65 4.30 23.04
CA GLN A 153 -2.77 5.11 24.27
C GLN A 153 -3.85 4.58 25.22
N ALA A 154 -4.91 3.98 24.68
CA ALA A 154 -5.97 3.37 25.46
C ALA A 154 -5.62 1.96 25.97
N GLY A 155 -4.46 1.41 25.60
CA GLY A 155 -4.09 0.01 25.89
C GLY A 155 -5.02 -0.99 25.20
N GLN A 156 -5.59 -0.61 24.05
CA GLN A 156 -6.50 -1.43 23.26
C GLN A 156 -5.73 -2.00 22.06
N LEU A 157 -5.88 -3.31 21.83
CA LEU A 157 -5.17 -4.09 20.81
C LEU A 157 -3.65 -4.15 21.07
N ASP A 158 -3.15 -5.35 21.35
CA ASP A 158 -1.74 -5.62 21.68
C ASP A 158 -0.76 -5.17 20.59
N GLY A 159 -1.21 -5.13 19.34
CA GLY A 159 -0.47 -4.73 18.16
C GLY A 159 -0.61 -3.26 17.75
N ALA A 160 -1.39 -2.44 18.47
CA ALA A 160 -1.69 -1.08 18.05
C ALA A 160 -0.45 -0.18 17.92
N GLN A 161 0.57 -0.38 18.76
CA GLN A 161 1.83 0.38 18.68
C GLN A 161 2.61 0.05 17.40
N GLN A 162 2.70 -1.22 17.05
CA GLN A 162 3.36 -1.69 15.83
C GLN A 162 2.60 -1.22 14.59
N MET A 163 1.27 -1.22 14.64
CA MET A 163 0.44 -0.65 13.58
C MET A 163 0.70 0.85 13.40
N ALA A 164 0.71 1.64 14.48
CA ALA A 164 1.00 3.06 14.42
C ALA A 164 2.40 3.34 13.84
N ALA A 165 3.42 2.59 14.29
CA ALA A 165 4.78 2.72 13.76
C ALA A 165 4.86 2.36 12.27
N GLY A 166 4.19 1.28 11.85
CA GLY A 166 4.12 0.90 10.44
C GLY A 166 3.46 1.98 9.57
N VAL A 167 2.33 2.54 10.02
CA VAL A 167 1.64 3.66 9.33
C VAL A 167 2.52 4.90 9.26
N LEU A 168 3.23 5.24 10.34
CA LEU A 168 4.15 6.38 10.34
C LEU A 168 5.27 6.20 9.31
N ILE A 169 5.85 5.00 9.23
CA ILE A 169 6.86 4.68 8.21
C ILE A 169 6.26 4.83 6.80
N SER A 170 5.03 4.37 6.57
CA SER A 170 4.34 4.57 5.29
C SER A 170 4.13 6.05 4.93
N ILE A 171 3.79 6.90 5.90
CA ILE A 171 3.67 8.35 5.67
C ILE A 171 5.04 8.95 5.30
N ILE A 172 6.11 8.55 6.00
CA ILE A 172 7.48 8.98 5.67
C ILE A 172 7.86 8.52 4.26
N ALA A 173 7.53 7.28 3.89
CA ALA A 173 7.75 6.75 2.56
C ALA A 173 7.03 7.61 1.51
N ALA A 174 5.75 7.89 1.68
CA ALA A 174 4.97 8.71 0.74
C ALA A 174 5.56 10.13 0.59
N ALA A 175 6.05 10.72 1.69
CA ALA A 175 6.75 12.00 1.65
C ALA A 175 8.03 11.92 0.80
N ILE A 176 8.83 10.85 0.94
CA ILE A 176 10.01 10.60 0.10
C ILE A 176 9.59 10.45 -1.36
N GLN A 177 8.52 9.70 -1.65
CA GLN A 177 8.02 9.51 -3.01
C GLN A 177 7.64 10.84 -3.69
N SER A 178 7.09 11.79 -2.92
CA SER A 178 6.71 13.11 -3.40
C SER A 178 7.88 14.09 -3.61
N SER A 179 9.08 13.69 -3.23
CA SER A 179 10.30 14.51 -3.35
C SER A 179 11.06 14.25 -4.66
N ASN A 180 12.14 15.00 -4.88
CA ASN A 180 13.12 14.73 -5.95
C ASN A 180 14.39 14.03 -5.41
N LEU A 181 14.29 13.35 -4.26
CA LEU A 181 15.45 12.70 -3.63
C LEU A 181 15.98 11.57 -4.51
N GLN A 182 17.30 11.50 -4.65
CA GLN A 182 18.00 10.42 -5.34
C GLN A 182 19.24 10.05 -4.54
N LEU A 183 19.50 8.75 -4.41
CA LEU A 183 20.63 8.22 -3.65
C LEU A 183 21.23 7.01 -4.38
N THR A 184 22.52 6.76 -4.16
CA THR A 184 23.17 5.53 -4.61
C THR A 184 23.54 4.70 -3.38
N ILE A 185 22.96 3.51 -3.24
CA ILE A 185 23.19 2.61 -2.11
C ILE A 185 23.89 1.36 -2.63
N PHE A 186 25.08 1.05 -2.12
CA PHE A 186 25.91 -0.08 -2.57
C PHE A 186 26.12 -0.14 -4.10
N GLY A 187 26.23 1.03 -4.76
CA GLY A 187 26.39 1.13 -6.22
C GLY A 187 25.10 1.01 -7.02
N ILE A 188 23.94 0.84 -6.39
CA ILE A 188 22.62 0.82 -7.05
C ILE A 188 22.01 2.21 -6.97
N PRO A 189 21.74 2.89 -8.09
CA PRO A 189 21.07 4.19 -8.09
C PRO A 189 19.57 4.03 -7.83
N LEU A 190 19.04 4.80 -6.89
CA LEU A 190 17.64 4.83 -6.48
C LEU A 190 17.12 6.26 -6.62
N ASP A 191 15.98 6.41 -7.29
CA ASP A 191 15.21 7.65 -7.29
C ASP A 191 14.20 7.66 -6.13
N ASN A 192 13.36 8.68 -6.08
CA ASN A 192 12.34 8.87 -5.06
C ASN A 192 11.36 7.68 -4.97
N ASN A 193 11.07 6.98 -6.08
CA ASN A 193 10.20 5.80 -6.07
C ASN A 193 10.93 4.58 -5.51
N GLY A 194 12.17 4.33 -5.95
CA GLY A 194 12.99 3.26 -5.38
C GLY A 194 13.20 3.45 -3.87
N LEU A 195 13.46 4.67 -3.42
CA LEU A 195 13.61 4.99 -1.99
C LEU A 195 12.29 4.85 -1.22
N PHE A 196 11.17 5.29 -1.79
CA PHE A 196 9.83 5.05 -1.25
C PHE A 196 9.62 3.56 -0.99
N HIS A 197 9.91 2.69 -1.96
CA HIS A 197 9.70 1.26 -1.80
C HIS A 197 10.56 0.64 -0.69
N ILE A 198 11.83 1.05 -0.59
CA ILE A 198 12.73 0.57 0.47
C ILE A 198 12.22 0.98 1.86
N VAL A 199 11.78 2.22 2.02
CA VAL A 199 11.23 2.68 3.32
C VAL A 199 9.90 1.97 3.61
N GLN A 200 9.03 1.82 2.61
CA GLN A 200 7.77 1.09 2.76
C GLN A 200 8.01 -0.37 3.18
N LEU A 201 9.03 -1.03 2.64
CA LEU A 201 9.42 -2.39 3.02
C LEU A 201 9.81 -2.52 4.50
N ALA A 202 10.31 -1.45 5.14
CA ALA A 202 10.54 -1.44 6.58
C ALA A 202 9.23 -1.31 7.39
N GLY A 203 8.19 -0.68 6.83
CA GLY A 203 6.89 -0.52 7.46
C GLY A 203 6.02 -1.78 7.42
N LEU A 204 6.05 -2.54 6.32
CA LEU A 204 5.19 -3.73 6.16
C LEU A 204 5.34 -4.78 7.27
N PRO A 205 6.55 -5.13 7.76
CA PRO A 205 6.71 -6.06 8.87
C PRO A 205 6.08 -5.57 10.17
N LEU A 206 6.10 -4.26 10.44
CA LEU A 206 5.46 -3.69 11.64
C LEU A 206 3.94 -3.80 11.55
N LEU A 207 3.37 -3.47 10.38
CA LEU A 207 1.94 -3.65 10.13
C LEU A 207 1.53 -5.12 10.29
N ALA A 208 2.27 -6.03 9.68
CA ALA A 208 1.97 -7.46 9.78
C ALA A 208 2.14 -8.00 11.22
N ALA A 209 3.15 -7.55 11.95
CA ALA A 209 3.37 -7.93 13.33
C ALA A 209 2.27 -7.41 14.25
N GLY A 210 1.84 -6.16 14.07
CA GLY A 210 0.73 -5.58 14.83
C GLY A 210 -0.57 -6.35 14.62
N LEU A 211 -0.95 -6.58 13.36
CA LEU A 211 -2.14 -7.38 13.05
C LEU A 211 -2.08 -8.79 13.63
N ARG A 212 -0.91 -9.42 13.57
CA ARG A 212 -0.72 -10.77 14.12
C ARG A 212 -0.86 -10.78 15.64
N ALA A 213 -0.27 -9.81 16.34
CA ALA A 213 -0.35 -9.73 17.80
C ALA A 213 -1.81 -9.71 18.27
N ASP A 214 -2.67 -8.97 17.56
CA ASP A 214 -4.09 -8.90 17.91
C ASP A 214 -4.93 -10.12 17.46
N LEU A 215 -4.44 -10.91 16.50
CA LEU A 215 -5.12 -12.10 16.01
C LEU A 215 -4.70 -13.37 16.76
N ASP A 216 -3.53 -13.34 17.40
CA ASP A 216 -3.00 -14.40 18.26
C ASP A 216 -3.49 -14.28 19.73
N ALA A 217 -4.07 -13.13 20.11
CA ALA A 217 -4.60 -12.83 21.45
C ALA A 217 -6.01 -13.42 21.70
#